data_AF-A0A945W6P5-F1
#
_entry.id   AF-A0A945W6P5-F1
#
_cell.length_a   1.000
_cell.length_b   1.000
_cell.length_c   1.000
_cell.angle_alpha   90.00
_cell.angle_beta   90.00
_cell.angle_gamma   90.00
#
_symmetry.space_group_name_H-M   'P 1'
#
loop_
_entity.id
_entity.type
_entity.pdbx_description
1 polymer ?
#
loop_
_entity_poly.entity_id
_entity_poly.type
_entity_poly.pdbx_seq_one_letter_code
_entity_poly.pdbx_strand_id
1 'polypeptide(L)'
;GGGKEALDSGSSHREYDSGYGAVRVSRILTEEVDSLINVGLLKDHGLAGVSIALKNISHGVISHPDNFHDNSCDPFIAAINSIPVIKDKIKLHICNGIVGLYEGGPMPQKRHTWNDNRIILSRDPVALDTIGMNIIEVKRKEKNLRSLFNRPNLPVHIETAAKYGLGVTDLNLISHKTALV
;
A
#
# COMPACT_ATOMS: atom_id res chain seq x y z
N GLY A 1 7.99 11.04 9.95
CA GLY A 1 6.99 12.09 10.22
C GLY A 1 7.73 13.37 10.48
N GLY A 2 7.67 14.32 9.54
CA GLY A 2 8.10 15.69 9.77
C GLY A 2 6.90 16.49 10.27
N GLY A 3 7.10 17.34 11.27
CA GLY A 3 6.05 18.22 11.80
C GLY A 3 5.56 19.23 10.76
N LYS A 4 4.51 19.97 11.13
CA LYS A 4 3.76 20.95 10.29
C LYS A 4 4.60 22.07 9.63
N GLU A 5 5.91 22.12 9.83
CA GLU A 5 6.85 23.11 9.27
C GLU A 5 8.02 22.48 8.51
N ALA A 6 7.93 21.22 8.07
CA ALA A 6 8.93 20.68 7.16
C ALA A 6 8.89 21.46 5.84
N LEU A 7 9.97 22.16 5.51
CA LEU A 7 10.17 22.77 4.19
C LEU A 7 10.01 21.67 3.14
N ASP A 8 8.89 21.69 2.42
CA ASP A 8 8.54 20.71 1.39
C ASP A 8 9.32 20.99 0.10
N SER A 9 10.64 20.91 0.17
CA SER A 9 11.53 21.08 -1.00
C SER A 9 11.59 19.83 -1.88
N GLY A 10 11.12 18.69 -1.38
CA GLY A 10 11.14 17.40 -2.08
C GLY A 10 9.93 17.12 -2.96
N SER A 11 8.84 17.87 -2.80
CA SER A 11 7.60 17.68 -3.59
C SER A 11 7.54 18.64 -4.77
N SER A 12 6.79 18.24 -5.79
CA SER A 12 6.58 19.00 -7.00
C SER A 12 5.95 20.35 -6.68
N HIS A 13 6.36 21.39 -7.41
CA HIS A 13 5.67 22.69 -7.37
C HIS A 13 4.25 22.59 -7.95
N ARG A 14 4.01 21.60 -8.81
CA ARG A 14 2.70 21.28 -9.36
C ARG A 14 1.87 20.49 -8.35
N GLU A 15 0.60 20.84 -8.26
CA GLU A 15 -0.42 20.06 -7.58
C GLU A 15 -1.16 19.18 -8.59
N TYR A 16 -1.49 17.97 -8.15
CA TYR A 16 -2.25 16.99 -8.90
C TYR A 16 -3.58 16.76 -8.18
N ASP A 17 -4.67 16.67 -8.95
CA ASP A 17 -5.98 16.39 -8.39
C ASP A 17 -6.14 14.89 -8.11
N SER A 18 -6.44 14.55 -6.87
CA SER A 18 -6.78 13.18 -6.47
C SER A 18 -8.28 12.86 -6.65
N GLY A 19 -9.11 13.86 -6.98
CA GLY A 19 -10.57 13.79 -6.88
C GLY A 19 -11.11 14.11 -5.48
N TYR A 20 -10.22 14.18 -4.48
CA TYR A 20 -10.55 14.49 -3.07
C TYR A 20 -9.67 15.60 -2.48
N GLY A 21 -9.01 16.36 -3.35
CA GLY A 21 -8.10 17.43 -2.97
C GLY A 21 -6.80 17.41 -3.78
N ALA A 22 -6.12 18.55 -3.78
CA ALA A 22 -4.82 18.72 -4.39
C ALA A 22 -3.74 17.98 -3.58
N VAL A 23 -2.88 17.24 -4.29
CA VAL A 23 -1.70 16.58 -3.72
C VAL A 23 -0.44 17.03 -4.46
N ARG A 24 0.66 17.22 -3.71
CA ARG A 24 1.99 17.36 -4.30
C ARG A 24 2.68 16.02 -4.26
N VAL A 25 3.32 15.65 -5.36
CA VAL A 25 3.99 14.35 -5.56
C VAL A 25 5.51 14.58 -5.57
N SER A 26 6.30 13.63 -5.10
CA SER A 26 7.77 13.74 -5.09
C SER A 26 8.36 14.20 -6.43
N ARG A 27 9.31 15.13 -6.38
CA ARG A 27 10.10 15.59 -7.56
C ARG A 27 10.89 14.45 -8.17
N ILE A 28 11.39 13.52 -7.36
CA ILE A 28 12.08 12.33 -7.86
C ILE A 28 11.16 11.55 -8.80
N LEU A 29 9.94 11.26 -8.34
CA LEU A 29 8.95 10.53 -9.13
C LEU A 29 8.50 11.34 -10.35
N THR A 30 8.28 12.63 -10.23
CA THR A 30 7.67 13.43 -11.30
C THR A 30 8.68 13.91 -12.35
N GLU A 31 9.89 14.30 -11.94
CA GLU A 31 10.86 15.05 -12.75
C GLU A 31 12.19 14.32 -12.98
N GLU A 32 12.62 13.42 -12.09
CA GLU A 32 13.99 12.86 -12.14
C GLU A 32 14.08 11.43 -12.67
N VAL A 33 12.99 10.66 -12.63
CA VAL A 33 12.97 9.26 -13.07
C VAL A 33 11.92 9.01 -14.15
N ASP A 34 12.26 8.11 -15.08
CA ASP A 34 11.33 7.62 -16.11
C ASP A 34 10.38 6.53 -15.58
N SER A 35 10.79 5.82 -14.53
CA SER A 35 10.06 4.67 -13.99
C SER A 35 10.39 4.44 -12.52
N LEU A 36 9.44 3.85 -11.80
CA LEU A 36 9.54 3.51 -10.38
C LEU A 36 9.31 2.01 -10.17
N ILE A 37 10.11 1.40 -9.28
CA ILE A 37 9.83 0.09 -8.69
C ILE A 37 9.36 0.33 -7.26
N ASN A 38 8.14 -0.10 -6.94
CA ASN A 38 7.57 0.02 -5.61
C ASN A 38 8.00 -1.17 -4.74
N VAL A 39 8.63 -0.91 -3.60
CA VAL A 39 9.00 -1.96 -2.63
C VAL A 39 8.24 -1.72 -1.32
N GLY A 40 7.16 -2.50 -1.12
CA GLY A 40 6.32 -2.50 0.07
C GLY A 40 6.68 -3.62 1.05
N LEU A 41 6.15 -3.54 2.26
CA LEU A 41 6.33 -4.58 3.29
C LEU A 41 5.04 -5.39 3.48
N LEU A 42 5.16 -6.70 3.72
CA LEU A 42 4.03 -7.55 4.09
C LEU A 42 3.58 -7.23 5.54
N LYS A 43 2.71 -6.23 5.71
CA LYS A 43 2.33 -5.76 7.06
C LYS A 43 0.87 -5.35 7.24
N ASP A 44 0.34 -5.73 8.39
CA ASP A 44 -0.83 -5.15 9.05
C ASP A 44 -0.66 -3.63 9.25
N HIS A 45 -1.77 -2.90 9.29
CA HIS A 45 -1.81 -1.48 9.62
C HIS A 45 -3.02 -1.15 10.48
N GLY A 46 -2.78 -0.60 11.68
CA GLY A 46 -3.83 -0.32 12.67
C GLY A 46 -4.95 0.63 12.20
N LEU A 47 -4.72 1.42 11.15
CA LEU A 47 -5.76 2.30 10.57
C LEU A 47 -6.36 1.81 9.25
N ALA A 48 -5.59 1.13 8.40
CA ALA A 48 -5.96 0.84 7.01
C ALA A 48 -6.16 -0.67 6.73
N GLY A 49 -6.10 -1.49 7.78
CA GLY A 49 -6.07 -2.95 7.71
C GLY A 49 -4.70 -3.49 7.34
N VAL A 50 -4.19 -3.11 6.16
CA VAL A 50 -2.85 -3.48 5.66
C VAL A 50 -2.15 -2.29 5.01
N SER A 51 -0.83 -2.37 4.83
CA SER A 51 -0.04 -1.32 4.16
C SER A 51 1.10 -1.89 3.32
N ILE A 52 0.68 -2.59 2.25
CA ILE A 52 1.54 -3.40 1.39
C ILE A 52 2.08 -2.55 0.22
N ALA A 53 1.49 -2.57 -0.97
CA ALA A 53 1.96 -1.82 -2.13
C ALA A 53 1.17 -0.52 -2.33
N LEU A 54 -0.17 -0.57 -2.24
CA LEU A 54 -1.03 0.58 -2.52
C LEU A 54 -0.81 1.70 -1.50
N LYS A 55 -0.86 1.40 -0.20
CA LYS A 55 -0.60 2.41 0.85
C LYS A 55 0.85 2.91 0.83
N ASN A 56 1.80 2.05 0.46
CA ASN A 56 3.22 2.42 0.39
C ASN A 56 3.44 3.54 -0.64
N ILE A 57 2.74 3.50 -1.76
CA ILE A 57 2.77 4.58 -2.75
C ILE A 57 1.96 5.78 -2.26
N SER A 58 0.68 5.59 -1.92
CA SER A 58 -0.20 6.74 -1.66
C SER A 58 0.24 7.63 -0.50
N HIS A 59 1.02 7.10 0.44
CA HIS A 59 1.57 7.87 1.57
C HIS A 59 3.09 8.09 1.49
N GLY A 60 3.79 7.36 0.62
CA GLY A 60 5.25 7.44 0.50
C GLY A 60 5.74 8.44 -0.54
N VAL A 61 4.92 8.77 -1.54
CA VAL A 61 5.35 9.61 -2.67
C VAL A 61 4.71 11.00 -2.68
N ILE A 62 3.94 11.36 -1.65
CA ILE A 62 3.25 12.64 -1.57
C ILE A 62 3.69 13.47 -0.38
N SER A 63 3.51 14.79 -0.48
CA SER A 63 3.59 15.70 0.66
C SER A 63 2.39 15.50 1.60
N HIS A 64 2.56 15.75 2.91
CA HIS A 64 1.47 15.77 3.90
C HIS A 64 0.56 14.52 3.86
N PRO A 65 1.12 13.29 3.89
CA PRO A 65 0.32 12.07 3.87
C PRO A 65 -0.65 11.95 5.06
N ASP A 66 -0.40 12.70 6.14
CA ASP A 66 -1.27 12.75 7.32
C ASP A 66 -2.70 13.21 6.99
N ASN A 67 -2.89 14.01 5.93
CA ASN A 67 -4.20 14.48 5.46
C ASN A 67 -5.09 13.36 4.89
N PHE A 68 -4.53 12.17 4.64
CA PHE A 68 -5.20 11.08 3.92
C PHE A 68 -5.49 9.86 4.79
N HIS A 69 -5.59 10.07 6.11
CA HIS A 69 -5.87 9.00 7.08
C HIS A 69 -7.34 8.86 7.49
N ASP A 70 -8.20 9.80 7.07
CA ASP A 70 -9.64 9.72 7.36
C ASP A 70 -10.27 8.47 6.72
N ASN A 71 -11.36 7.99 7.33
CA ASN A 71 -12.12 6.82 6.88
C ASN A 71 -11.23 5.60 6.53
N SER A 72 -10.29 5.25 7.42
CA SER A 72 -9.34 4.15 7.19
C SER A 72 -8.51 4.30 5.91
N CYS A 73 -8.24 5.55 5.53
CA CYS A 73 -7.51 5.95 4.33
C CYS A 73 -8.25 5.66 3.00
N ASP A 74 -9.54 5.35 3.03
CA ASP A 74 -10.37 5.11 1.84
C ASP A 74 -11.30 6.31 1.58
N PRO A 75 -11.42 6.82 0.35
CA PRO A 75 -10.89 6.30 -0.91
C PRO A 75 -9.47 6.76 -1.24
N PHE A 76 -8.82 7.53 -0.36
CA PHE A 76 -7.58 8.25 -0.66
C PHE A 76 -6.45 7.36 -1.18
N ILE A 77 -6.26 6.16 -0.63
CA ILE A 77 -5.25 5.23 -1.14
C ILE A 77 -5.48 4.90 -2.62
N ALA A 78 -6.71 4.54 -3.02
CA ALA A 78 -7.04 4.23 -4.40
C ALA A 78 -6.93 5.47 -5.30
N ALA A 79 -7.48 6.59 -4.83
CA ALA A 79 -7.49 7.87 -5.52
C ALA A 79 -6.07 8.35 -5.88
N ILE A 80 -5.16 8.39 -4.91
CA ILE A 80 -3.78 8.83 -5.12
C ILE A 80 -3.03 7.87 -6.07
N ASN A 81 -3.19 6.56 -5.91
CA ASN A 81 -2.58 5.60 -6.83
C ASN A 81 -3.12 5.75 -8.27
N SER A 82 -4.32 6.31 -8.47
CA SER A 82 -4.90 6.50 -9.80
C SER A 82 -4.41 7.73 -10.57
N ILE A 83 -3.67 8.62 -9.91
CA ILE A 83 -3.12 9.84 -10.53
C ILE A 83 -2.14 9.42 -11.64
N PRO A 84 -2.31 9.86 -12.90
CA PRO A 84 -1.51 9.41 -14.04
C PRO A 84 0.01 9.49 -13.82
N VAL A 85 0.50 10.61 -13.24
CA VAL A 85 1.94 10.78 -12.99
C VAL A 85 2.52 9.75 -12.00
N ILE A 86 1.67 9.11 -11.20
CA ILE A 86 2.03 8.03 -10.28
C ILE A 86 1.86 6.67 -10.98
N LYS A 87 0.63 6.31 -11.38
CA LYS A 87 0.37 4.95 -11.93
C LYS A 87 1.16 4.65 -13.18
N ASP A 88 1.35 5.63 -14.07
CA ASP A 88 1.98 5.37 -15.37
C ASP A 88 3.49 5.16 -15.23
N LYS A 89 4.10 5.66 -14.15
CA LYS A 89 5.53 5.50 -13.86
C LYS A 89 5.87 4.22 -13.11
N ILE A 90 4.96 3.63 -12.35
CA ILE A 90 5.26 2.41 -11.61
C ILE A 90 5.22 1.21 -12.56
N LYS A 91 6.34 0.47 -12.66
CA LYS A 91 6.48 -0.66 -13.59
C LYS A 91 6.44 -2.03 -12.91
N LEU A 92 6.69 -2.06 -11.61
CA LEU A 92 6.73 -3.27 -10.81
C LEU A 92 6.47 -2.96 -9.34
N HIS A 93 5.68 -3.82 -8.71
CA HIS A 93 5.46 -3.87 -7.28
C HIS A 93 6.13 -5.10 -6.70
N ILE A 94 6.90 -4.91 -5.63
CA ILE A 94 7.56 -5.94 -4.85
C ILE A 94 7.05 -5.84 -3.43
N CYS A 95 6.45 -6.90 -2.91
CA CYS A 95 6.18 -7.05 -1.49
C CYS A 95 7.31 -7.86 -0.87
N ASN A 96 8.10 -7.19 -0.01
CA ASN A 96 9.04 -7.86 0.86
C ASN A 96 8.30 -8.47 2.05
N GLY A 97 8.16 -9.79 2.02
CA GLY A 97 7.64 -10.62 3.10
C GLY A 97 8.72 -11.52 3.69
N ILE A 98 10.00 -11.14 3.70
CA ILE A 98 11.00 -11.95 4.41
C ILE A 98 10.63 -12.02 5.89
N VAL A 99 10.36 -10.84 6.48
CA VAL A 99 9.76 -10.69 7.81
C VAL A 99 8.43 -9.96 7.65
N GLY A 100 7.34 -10.65 7.94
CA GLY A 100 5.99 -10.07 7.95
C GLY A 100 5.64 -9.46 9.31
N LEU A 101 4.69 -8.52 9.34
CA LEU A 101 4.09 -7.97 10.57
C LEU A 101 2.58 -8.25 10.57
N TYR A 102 2.11 -9.14 11.44
CA TYR A 102 0.71 -9.60 11.36
C TYR A 102 -0.23 -8.79 12.24
N GLU A 103 0.28 -7.95 13.14
CA GLU A 103 -0.49 -7.17 14.10
C GLU A 103 0.27 -5.90 14.52
N GLY A 104 -0.47 -4.83 14.79
CA GLY A 104 0.04 -3.66 15.50
C GLY A 104 0.85 -2.71 14.65
N GLY A 105 0.74 -2.77 13.31
CA GLY A 105 1.34 -1.77 12.44
C GLY A 105 0.79 -0.36 12.73
N PRO A 106 1.53 0.71 12.40
CA PRO A 106 2.64 0.73 11.43
C PRO A 106 4.03 0.42 12.00
N MET A 107 4.23 0.55 13.33
CA MET A 107 5.54 0.33 13.95
C MET A 107 5.64 -1.11 14.46
N PRO A 108 6.59 -1.93 13.96
CA PRO A 108 6.64 -3.34 14.30
C PRO A 108 7.02 -3.57 15.77
N GLN A 109 6.31 -4.48 16.43
CA GLN A 109 6.77 -5.10 17.68
C GLN A 109 7.27 -6.51 17.37
N LYS A 110 8.46 -6.89 17.88
CA LYS A 110 9.07 -8.21 17.60
C LYS A 110 8.11 -9.39 17.81
N ARG A 111 7.29 -9.33 18.87
CA ARG A 111 6.27 -10.36 19.19
C ARG A 111 5.15 -10.51 18.15
N HIS A 112 5.00 -9.56 17.23
CA HIS A 112 3.99 -9.53 16.17
C HIS A 112 4.57 -9.77 14.78
N THR A 113 5.89 -10.01 14.70
CA THR A 113 6.56 -10.34 13.45
C THR A 113 6.69 -11.85 13.26
N TRP A 114 6.81 -12.29 12.01
CA TRP A 114 7.14 -13.68 11.68
C TRP A 114 8.00 -13.77 10.42
N ASN A 115 8.80 -14.83 10.32
CA ASN A 115 9.55 -15.14 9.10
C ASN A 115 8.58 -15.78 8.10
N ASP A 116 8.08 -14.99 7.15
CA ASP A 116 7.25 -15.50 6.05
C ASP A 116 8.12 -16.02 4.89
N ASN A 117 9.33 -15.47 4.76
CA ASN A 117 10.36 -15.87 3.78
C ASN A 117 9.91 -15.78 2.32
N ARG A 118 8.97 -14.89 2.00
CA ARG A 118 8.47 -14.67 0.63
C ARG A 118 8.90 -13.32 0.08
N ILE A 119 9.10 -13.27 -1.23
CA ILE A 119 9.09 -12.03 -2.01
C ILE A 119 7.99 -12.20 -3.04
N ILE A 120 7.02 -11.29 -3.06
CA ILE A 120 5.89 -11.34 -3.99
C ILE A 120 6.09 -10.22 -5.02
N LEU A 121 5.95 -10.54 -6.30
CA LEU A 121 6.14 -9.59 -7.39
C LEU A 121 4.89 -9.52 -8.26
N SER A 122 4.49 -8.31 -8.66
CA SER A 122 3.36 -8.10 -9.56
C SER A 122 3.47 -6.77 -10.29
N ARG A 123 2.87 -6.70 -11.49
CA ARG A 123 2.59 -5.41 -12.16
C ARG A 123 1.22 -4.85 -11.76
N ASP A 124 0.36 -5.68 -11.21
CA ASP A 124 -0.94 -5.33 -10.67
C ASP A 124 -0.82 -5.14 -9.14
N PRO A 125 -0.91 -3.90 -8.62
CA PRO A 125 -0.82 -3.63 -7.19
C PRO A 125 -2.01 -4.18 -6.39
N VAL A 126 -3.20 -4.24 -7.00
CA VAL A 126 -4.42 -4.71 -6.34
C VAL A 126 -4.33 -6.23 -6.12
N ALA A 127 -3.88 -6.97 -7.14
CA ALA A 127 -3.67 -8.41 -7.03
C ALA A 127 -2.59 -8.74 -5.99
N LEU A 128 -1.49 -7.96 -5.97
CA LEU A 128 -0.42 -8.15 -4.99
C LEU A 128 -0.87 -7.86 -3.56
N ASP A 129 -1.62 -6.78 -3.34
CA ASP A 129 -2.15 -6.44 -2.02
C ASP A 129 -3.23 -7.44 -1.58
N THR A 130 -4.03 -7.97 -2.51
CA THR A 130 -5.02 -9.02 -2.23
C THR A 130 -4.34 -10.31 -1.76
N ILE A 131 -3.29 -10.76 -2.45
CA ILE A 131 -2.51 -11.93 -2.03
C ILE A 131 -1.83 -11.67 -0.68
N GLY A 132 -1.18 -10.52 -0.51
CA GLY A 132 -0.50 -10.18 0.74
C GLY A 132 -1.46 -10.03 1.93
N MET A 133 -2.64 -9.45 1.73
CA MET A 133 -3.70 -9.37 2.72
C MET A 133 -4.15 -10.75 3.16
N ASN A 134 -4.36 -11.68 2.22
CA ASN A 134 -4.75 -13.06 2.54
C ASN A 134 -3.67 -13.80 3.34
N ILE A 135 -2.38 -13.59 3.02
CA ILE A 135 -1.26 -14.16 3.78
C ILE A 135 -1.28 -13.64 5.23
N ILE A 136 -1.47 -12.33 5.41
CA ILE A 136 -1.59 -11.72 6.74
C ILE A 136 -2.80 -12.30 7.48
N GLU A 137 -3.97 -12.40 6.84
CA GLU A 137 -5.18 -12.94 7.45
C GLU A 137 -5.00 -14.39 7.93
N VAL A 138 -4.38 -15.24 7.11
CA VAL A 138 -4.02 -16.62 7.51
C VAL A 138 -3.14 -16.59 8.75
N LYS A 139 -2.11 -15.73 8.78
CA LYS A 139 -1.22 -15.62 9.94
C LYS A 139 -1.94 -15.15 11.20
N ARG A 140 -2.85 -14.19 11.06
CA ARG A 140 -3.66 -13.67 12.17
C ARG A 140 -4.56 -14.76 12.73
N LYS A 141 -5.19 -15.55 11.87
CA LYS A 141 -6.01 -16.70 12.26
C LYS A 141 -5.19 -17.74 13.02
N GLU A 142 -3.99 -18.09 12.56
CA GLU A 142 -3.06 -18.98 13.29
C GLU A 142 -2.74 -18.49 14.71
N LYS A 143 -2.72 -17.16 14.91
CA LYS A 143 -2.47 -16.53 16.21
C LYS A 143 -3.73 -16.27 17.03
N ASN A 144 -4.88 -16.83 16.62
CA ASN A 144 -6.18 -16.63 17.26
C ASN A 144 -6.56 -15.15 17.40
N LEU A 145 -6.17 -14.32 16.42
CA LEU A 145 -6.52 -12.91 16.39
C LEU A 145 -7.81 -12.69 15.60
N ARG A 146 -8.48 -11.57 15.90
CA ARG A 146 -9.67 -11.12 15.16
C ARG A 146 -9.32 -10.94 13.67
N SER A 147 -10.17 -11.46 12.79
CA SER A 147 -10.03 -11.31 11.33
C SER A 147 -9.88 -9.83 10.91
N LEU A 148 -9.09 -9.56 9.87
CA LEU A 148 -9.02 -8.26 9.20
C LEU A 148 -10.41 -7.74 8.81
N PHE A 149 -11.29 -8.64 8.36
CA PHE A 149 -12.64 -8.31 7.88
C PHE A 149 -13.67 -8.10 8.99
N ASN A 150 -13.31 -8.40 10.23
CA ASN A 150 -14.18 -8.18 11.38
C ASN A 150 -13.74 -6.98 12.20
N ARG A 151 -12.80 -6.15 11.75
CA ARG A 151 -12.29 -4.99 12.49
C ARG A 151 -12.98 -3.69 12.07
N PRO A 152 -12.90 -2.62 12.89
CA PRO A 152 -13.29 -1.28 12.45
C PRO A 152 -12.45 -0.76 11.27
N ASN A 153 -11.16 -1.11 11.24
CA ASN A 153 -10.18 -0.68 10.23
C ASN A 153 -10.04 -1.68 9.08
N LEU A 154 -11.09 -1.84 8.29
CA LEU A 154 -11.14 -2.77 7.15
C LEU A 154 -10.16 -2.34 6.03
N PRO A 155 -9.50 -3.27 5.33
CA PRO A 155 -8.65 -2.98 4.17
C PRO A 155 -9.46 -2.69 2.89
N VAL A 156 -10.50 -1.86 2.98
CA VAL A 156 -11.46 -1.56 1.89
C VAL A 156 -10.78 -0.94 0.67
N HIS A 157 -9.68 -0.22 0.88
CA HIS A 157 -8.92 0.45 -0.18
C HIS A 157 -8.48 -0.48 -1.32
N ILE A 158 -8.31 -1.78 -1.06
CA ILE A 158 -7.95 -2.76 -2.09
C ILE A 158 -9.11 -2.95 -3.07
N GLU A 159 -10.34 -3.11 -2.57
CA GLU A 159 -11.55 -3.18 -3.41
C GLU A 159 -11.84 -1.86 -4.11
N THR A 160 -11.66 -0.73 -3.42
CA THR A 160 -11.80 0.60 -4.02
C THR A 160 -10.80 0.79 -5.16
N ALA A 161 -9.54 0.37 -4.98
CA ALA A 161 -8.53 0.44 -6.04
C ALA A 161 -8.90 -0.40 -7.27
N ALA A 162 -9.51 -1.56 -7.09
CA ALA A 162 -10.05 -2.35 -8.21
C ALA A 162 -11.15 -1.58 -8.97
N LYS A 163 -12.07 -0.92 -8.26
CA LYS A 163 -13.11 -0.07 -8.86
C LYS A 163 -12.54 1.13 -9.63
N TYR A 164 -11.36 1.60 -9.24
CA TYR A 164 -10.60 2.64 -9.95
C TYR A 164 -9.84 2.10 -11.17
N GLY A 165 -9.95 0.80 -11.47
CA GLY A 165 -9.28 0.17 -12.61
C GLY A 165 -7.78 -0.04 -12.40
N LEU A 166 -7.30 -0.07 -11.15
CA LEU A 166 -5.88 -0.28 -10.84
C LEU A 166 -5.45 -1.75 -10.86
N GLY A 167 -6.41 -2.68 -10.95
CA GLY A 167 -6.15 -4.11 -10.94
C GLY A 167 -7.34 -4.94 -10.48
N VAL A 168 -7.09 -6.20 -10.13
CA VAL A 168 -8.15 -7.18 -9.77
C VAL A 168 -8.01 -7.74 -8.35
N THR A 169 -9.15 -7.94 -7.68
CA THR A 169 -9.24 -8.61 -6.37
C THR A 169 -9.73 -10.05 -6.45
N ASP A 170 -10.35 -10.46 -7.56
CA ASP A 170 -10.86 -11.83 -7.71
C ASP A 170 -9.70 -12.82 -7.84
N LEU A 171 -9.56 -13.70 -6.84
CA LEU A 171 -8.53 -14.72 -6.79
C LEU A 171 -8.57 -15.68 -7.98
N ASN A 172 -9.73 -15.87 -8.62
CA ASN A 172 -9.85 -16.72 -9.81
C ASN A 172 -9.23 -16.06 -11.06
N LEU A 173 -9.09 -14.73 -11.05
CA LEU A 173 -8.46 -13.97 -12.13
C LEU A 173 -6.96 -13.70 -11.86
N ILE A 174 -6.47 -14.00 -10.65
CA ILE A 174 -5.08 -13.81 -10.27
C ILE A 174 -4.29 -15.11 -10.52
N SER A 175 -3.42 -15.10 -11.54
CA SER A 175 -2.49 -16.20 -11.79
C SER A 175 -1.29 -16.14 -10.84
N HIS A 176 -1.49 -16.60 -9.60
CA HIS A 176 -0.44 -16.65 -8.59
C HIS A 176 0.40 -17.94 -8.73
N LYS A 177 1.64 -17.79 -9.21
CA LYS A 177 2.62 -18.89 -9.31
C LYS A 177 3.64 -18.77 -8.18
N THR A 178 3.96 -19.89 -7.54
CA THR A 178 4.99 -19.95 -6.49
C THR A 178 6.18 -20.78 -6.99
N ALA A 179 7.38 -20.27 -6.74
CA ALA A 179 8.63 -21.00 -6.94
C ALA A 179 9.43 -20.95 -5.63
N LEU A 180 10.03 -22.07 -5.27
CA LEU A 180 11.03 -22.13 -4.21
C LEU A 180 12.39 -21.91 -4.88
N VAL A 181 13.18 -20.99 -4.33
CA VAL A 181 14.53 -20.65 -4.79
C VAL A 181 15.54 -21.14 -3.76
#